data_AF-A0A072NAE3-F1
#
_entry.id   AF-A0A072NAE3-F1
#
_cell.length_a   1.000
_cell.length_b   1.000
_cell.length_c   1.000
_cell.angle_alpha   90.00
_cell.angle_beta   90.00
_cell.angle_gamma   90.00
#
_symmetry.space_group_name_H-M   'P 1'
#
loop_
_entity.id
_entity.type
_entity.pdbx_description
1 polymer ?
#
loop_
_entity_poly.entity_id
_entity_poly.type
_entity_poly.pdbx_seq_one_letter_code
_entity_poly.pdbx_strand_id
1 'polypeptide(L)'
;MTSPVNLEEALAAFRTAFTYEHPEGIQVNPQVHENELRVEVRHQDVSTLRGFDVVAQPLETEERDAGQLGEDIARVVEQELMYGQLPAVGEDGAFRRIVV
;
A
#
# COMPACT_ATOMS: atom_id res chain seq x y z
N MET A 1 13.46 -16.94 -18.40
CA MET A 1 12.68 -17.11 -17.16
C MET A 1 13.04 -15.91 -16.31
N THR A 2 12.18 -14.90 -16.27
CA THR A 2 12.26 -13.82 -15.30
C THR A 2 11.97 -14.44 -13.93
N SER A 3 12.84 -14.20 -12.95
CA SER A 3 12.57 -14.64 -11.59
C SER A 3 11.33 -13.92 -11.08
N PRO A 4 10.44 -14.59 -10.33
CA PRO A 4 9.31 -13.91 -9.70
C PRO A 4 9.82 -12.75 -8.85
N VAL A 5 9.10 -11.63 -8.88
CA VAL A 5 9.45 -10.41 -8.14
C VAL A 5 9.60 -10.74 -6.65
N ASN A 6 10.72 -10.33 -6.05
CA ASN A 6 10.94 -10.52 -4.63
C ASN A 6 10.15 -9.47 -3.82
N LEU A 7 9.05 -9.91 -3.21
CA LEU A 7 8.15 -9.03 -2.46
C LEU A 7 8.79 -8.46 -1.18
N GLU A 8 9.78 -9.15 -0.59
CA GLU A 8 10.51 -8.61 0.57
C GLU A 8 11.42 -7.45 0.16
N GLU A 9 12.06 -7.56 -1.01
CA GLU A 9 12.82 -6.44 -1.58
C GLU A 9 11.90 -5.29 -1.98
N ALA A 10 10.70 -5.58 -2.49
CA ALA A 10 9.70 -4.56 -2.79
C ALA A 10 9.19 -3.85 -1.53
N LEU A 11 9.00 -4.58 -0.43
CA LEU A 11 8.67 -4.01 0.88
C LEU A 11 9.80 -3.10 1.39
N ALA A 12 11.06 -3.50 1.24
CA ALA A 12 12.21 -2.69 1.61
C ALA A 12 12.31 -1.41 0.76
N ALA A 13 12.06 -1.53 -0.54
CA ALA A 13 12.00 -0.40 -1.46
C ALA A 13 10.86 0.56 -1.11
N PHE A 14 9.66 0.04 -0.82
CA PHE A 14 8.54 0.84 -0.32
C PHE A 14 8.92 1.62 0.93
N ARG A 15 9.50 0.96 1.95
CA ARG A 15 9.88 1.62 3.21
C ARG A 15 10.94 2.70 3.03
N THR A 16 11.78 2.56 2.01
CA THR A 16 12.82 3.53 1.66
C THR A 16 12.24 4.71 0.86
N ALA A 17 11.31 4.45 -0.06
CA ALA A 17 10.68 5.45 -0.91
C ALA A 17 9.57 6.23 -0.20
N PHE A 18 8.87 5.59 0.74
CA PHE A 18 7.77 6.20 1.49
C PHE A 18 8.30 7.08 2.62
N THR A 19 8.57 8.34 2.31
CA THR A 19 9.08 9.36 3.26
C THR A 19 8.00 10.35 3.69
N TYR A 20 6.74 10.09 3.36
CA TYR A 20 5.65 11.04 3.61
C TYR A 20 5.35 11.15 5.11
N GLU A 21 5.64 12.31 5.70
CA GLU A 21 5.20 12.66 7.05
C GLU A 21 3.73 13.03 7.02
N HIS A 22 2.88 12.08 7.42
CA HIS A 22 1.45 12.29 7.57
C HIS A 22 1.08 12.96 8.91
N PRO A 23 -0.07 13.66 8.97
CA PRO A 23 -0.60 14.24 10.21
C PRO A 23 -0.83 13.18 11.30
N GLU A 24 -0.81 13.61 12.57
CA GLU A 24 -1.03 12.73 13.72
C GLU A 24 -2.30 11.89 13.55
N GLY A 25 -2.16 10.57 13.75
CA GLY A 25 -3.29 9.62 13.74
C GLY A 25 -3.38 8.70 12.52
N ILE A 26 -2.58 8.92 11.47
CA ILE A 26 -2.48 7.98 10.34
C ILE A 26 -1.47 6.87 10.67
N GLN A 27 -1.88 5.63 10.43
CA GLN A 27 -1.06 4.42 10.56
C GLN A 27 -0.90 3.79 9.19
N VAL A 28 0.35 3.57 8.78
CA VAL A 28 0.69 2.89 7.53
C VAL A 28 1.41 1.59 7.89
N ASN A 29 0.80 0.45 7.56
CA ASN A 29 1.31 -0.88 7.88
C ASN A 29 1.59 -1.68 6.60
N PRO A 30 2.83 -1.61 6.08
CA PRO A 30 3.24 -2.38 4.90
C PRO A 30 3.71 -3.79 5.30
N GLN A 31 3.12 -4.81 4.66
CA GLN A 31 3.38 -6.21 4.93
C GLN A 31 3.31 -7.06 3.65
N VAL A 32 4.11 -8.12 3.61
CA VAL A 32 4.01 -9.15 2.57
C VAL A 32 3.12 -10.27 3.10
N HIS A 33 2.11 -10.65 2.33
CA HIS A 33 1.23 -11.78 2.63
C HIS A 33 1.18 -12.74 1.44
N GLU A 34 1.61 -13.98 1.67
CA GLU A 34 1.64 -15.06 0.66
C GLU A 34 2.38 -14.64 -0.61
N ASN A 35 1.65 -14.08 -1.58
CA ASN A 35 2.17 -13.64 -2.88
C ASN A 35 1.70 -12.21 -3.23
N GLU A 36 1.32 -11.42 -2.23
CA GLU A 36 0.98 -10.02 -2.37
C GLU A 36 1.78 -9.13 -1.42
N LEU A 37 2.17 -7.94 -1.89
CA LEU A 37 2.60 -6.86 -1.03
C LEU A 37 1.39 -5.98 -0.74
N ARG A 38 1.00 -5.89 0.54
CA ARG A 38 -0.13 -5.10 1.01
C ARG A 38 0.35 -3.95 1.88
N VAL A 39 -0.14 -2.76 1.62
CA VAL A 39 0.04 -1.58 2.47
C VAL A 39 -1.31 -1.15 2.99
N GLU A 40 -1.51 -1.29 4.29
CA GLU A 40 -2.73 -0.86 4.96
C GLU A 40 -2.57 0.56 5.48
N VAL A 41 -3.45 1.46 5.06
CA VAL A 41 -3.53 2.81 5.57
C VAL A 41 -4.78 2.92 6.42
N ARG A 42 -4.61 3.31 7.69
CA ARG A 42 -5.69 3.43 8.67
C ARG A 42 -5.62 4.76 9.38
N HIS A 43 -6.77 5.34 9.65
CA HIS A 43 -6.91 6.55 10.43
C HIS A 43 -8.15 6.43 11.29
N GLN A 44 -7.97 6.53 12.60
CA GLN A 44 -9.08 6.59 13.54
C GLN A 44 -9.58 8.01 13.60
N ASP A 45 -10.67 8.28 12.89
CA ASP A 45 -11.45 9.51 13.07
C ASP A 45 -12.39 9.32 14.27
N VAL A 46 -12.81 10.40 14.94
CA VAL A 46 -13.47 10.45 16.26
C VAL A 46 -14.36 9.25 16.63
N SER A 47 -15.17 8.73 15.69
CA SER A 47 -15.99 7.53 15.88
C SER A 47 -15.98 6.55 14.69
N THR A 48 -15.09 6.73 13.70
CA THR A 48 -15.11 5.94 12.47
C THR A 48 -13.70 5.61 11.99
N LEU A 49 -13.47 4.34 11.70
CA LEU A 49 -12.23 3.91 11.10
C LEU A 49 -12.27 4.22 9.59
N ARG A 50 -11.27 4.98 9.13
CA ARG A 50 -11.11 5.39 7.74
C ARG A 50 -9.81 4.83 7.21
N GLY A 51 -9.75 4.54 5.91
CA GLY A 51 -8.55 3.94 5.37
C GLY A 51 -8.75 3.27 4.02
N PHE A 52 -7.63 2.80 3.47
CA PHE A 52 -7.60 2.03 2.23
C PHE A 52 -6.44 1.05 2.28
N ASP A 53 -6.48 0.08 1.38
CA ASP A 53 -5.44 -0.92 1.17
C ASP A 53 -4.86 -0.75 -0.22
N VAL A 54 -3.54 -0.67 -0.33
CA VAL A 54 -2.84 -0.80 -1.61
C VAL A 54 -2.25 -2.19 -1.67
N VAL A 55 -2.57 -2.93 -2.73
CA VAL A 55 -2.17 -4.32 -2.92
C VAL A 55 -1.47 -4.46 -4.26
N ALA A 56 -0.28 -5.04 -4.24
CA ALA A 56 0.44 -5.43 -5.44
C ALA A 56 0.56 -6.96 -5.50
N GLN A 57 0.14 -7.52 -6.63
CA GLN A 57 0.26 -8.95 -6.93
C GLN A 57 1.02 -9.10 -8.26
N PRO A 58 2.36 -9.16 -8.23
CA PRO A 58 3.16 -9.27 -9.44
C PRO A 58 2.86 -10.59 -10.15
N LEU A 59 2.62 -10.50 -11.46
CA LEU A 59 2.43 -11.66 -12.31
C LEU A 59 3.78 -12.34 -12.60
N GLU A 60 3.76 -13.63 -12.97
CA GLU A 60 4.99 -14.34 -13.38
C GLU A 60 5.64 -13.72 -14.63
N THR A 61 4.87 -13.00 -15.45
CA THR A 61 5.32 -12.28 -16.63
C THR A 61 5.64 -10.81 -16.36
N GLU A 62 5.60 -10.38 -15.10
CA GLU A 62 5.88 -9.00 -14.72
C GLU A 62 7.32 -8.62 -15.04
N GLU A 63 7.51 -7.49 -15.73
CA GLU A 63 8.83 -6.97 -16.10
C GLU A 63 9.36 -5.97 -15.06
N ARG A 64 8.48 -5.45 -14.19
CA ARG A 64 8.87 -4.60 -13.06
C ARG A 64 9.74 -5.38 -12.08
N ASP A 65 10.88 -4.81 -11.72
CA ASP A 65 11.67 -5.32 -10.61
C ASP A 65 11.05 -4.93 -9.25
N ALA A 66 11.55 -5.55 -8.19
CA ALA A 66 11.06 -5.34 -6.83
C ALA A 66 11.19 -3.88 -6.37
N GLY A 67 12.26 -3.20 -6.77
CA GLY A 67 12.47 -1.79 -6.45
C GLY A 67 11.38 -0.92 -7.06
N GLN A 68 11.17 -1.09 -8.37
CA GLN A 68 10.16 -0.35 -9.10
C GLN A 68 8.73 -0.61 -8.58
N LEU A 69 8.43 -1.84 -8.17
CA LEU A 69 7.14 -2.17 -7.55
C LEU A 69 6.95 -1.44 -6.21
N GLY A 70 7.96 -1.45 -5.34
CA GLY A 70 7.91 -0.78 -4.05
C GLY A 70 7.77 0.74 -4.17
N GLU A 71 8.48 1.34 -5.13
CA GLU A 71 8.38 2.78 -5.44
C GLU A 71 7.00 3.17 -5.98
N ASP A 72 6.41 2.35 -6.84
CA ASP A 72 5.09 2.62 -7.42
C ASP A 72 4.00 2.57 -6.34
N ILE A 73 4.04 1.58 -5.45
CA ILE A 73 3.14 1.49 -4.30
C ILE A 73 3.31 2.71 -3.40
N ALA A 74 4.54 3.13 -3.09
CA ALA A 74 4.80 4.30 -2.27
C ALA A 74 4.18 5.57 -2.88
N ARG A 75 4.32 5.74 -4.20
CA ARG A 75 3.72 6.85 -4.94
C ARG A 75 2.20 6.82 -4.89
N VAL A 76 1.58 5.67 -5.08
CA VAL A 76 0.12 5.52 -5.01
C VAL A 76 -0.39 5.84 -3.61
N VAL A 77 0.26 5.32 -2.56
CA VAL A 77 -0.09 5.62 -1.16
C VAL A 77 0.03 7.11 -0.88
N GLU A 78 1.13 7.74 -1.29
CA GLU A 78 1.34 9.18 -1.13
C GLU A 78 0.27 10.00 -1.87
N GLN A 79 -0.02 9.66 -3.13
CA GLN A 79 -1.06 10.33 -3.91
C GLN A 79 -2.44 10.22 -3.25
N GLU A 80 -2.83 9.03 -2.79
CA GLU A 80 -4.12 8.85 -2.13
C GLU A 80 -4.18 9.60 -0.79
N LEU A 81 -3.06 9.72 -0.06
CA LEU A 81 -2.96 10.54 1.16
C LEU A 81 -2.99 12.05 0.87
N MET A 82 -2.37 12.50 -0.21
CA MET A 82 -2.30 13.91 -0.59
C MET A 82 -3.62 14.44 -1.17
N TYR A 83 -4.27 13.65 -2.03
CA TYR A 83 -5.44 14.06 -2.80
C TYR A 83 -6.76 13.55 -2.22
N GLY A 84 -6.72 12.52 -1.37
CA GLY A 84 -7.91 11.80 -0.90
C GLY A 84 -8.32 12.14 0.53
N GLN A 85 -9.62 12.35 0.74
CA GLN A 85 -10.20 12.04 2.05
C GLN A 85 -10.19 10.53 2.24
N LEU A 86 -9.65 10.06 3.36
CA LEU A 86 -9.65 8.63 3.68
C LEU A 86 -11.09 8.10 3.70
N PRO A 87 -11.43 7.12 2.84
CA PRO A 87 -12.79 6.61 2.78
C PRO A 87 -13.12 5.92 4.11
N ALA A 88 -14.38 6.07 4.53
CA ALA A 88 -14.87 5.31 5.68
C ALA A 88 -14.89 3.82 5.34
N VAL A 89 -14.70 2.99 6.36
CA VAL A 89 -14.95 1.56 6.25
C VAL A 89 -16.36 1.31 5.68
N GLY A 90 -16.48 0.39 4.72
CA GLY A 90 -17.75 0.03 4.11
C GLY A 90 -18.69 -0.66 5.11
N GLU A 91 -19.96 -0.80 4.74
CA GLU A 91 -20.98 -1.45 5.60
C GLU A 91 -20.66 -2.91 5.94
N ASP A 92 -19.84 -3.58 5.12
CA ASP A 92 -19.35 -4.95 5.34
C ASP A 92 -18.09 -5.01 6.22
N GLY A 93 -17.57 -3.86 6.67
CA GLY A 93 -16.28 -3.79 7.38
C GLY A 93 -15.06 -3.75 6.47
N ALA A 94 -15.24 -3.71 5.14
CA ALA A 94 -14.16 -3.69 4.16
C ALA A 94 -13.62 -2.27 3.90
N PHE A 95 -12.29 -2.15 3.79
CA PHE A 95 -11.63 -0.93 3.31
C PHE A 95 -11.56 -0.90 1.79
N ARG A 96 -11.46 0.32 1.22
CA ARG A 96 -11.23 0.48 -0.21
C ARG A 96 -9.90 -0.18 -0.58
N ARG A 97 -9.92 -1.09 -1.55
CA ARG A 97 -8.71 -1.74 -2.08
C ARG A 97 -8.30 -1.12 -3.41
N ILE A 98 -7.02 -0.84 -3.56
CA ILE A 98 -6.35 -0.30 -4.75
C ILE A 98 -5.33 -1.34 -5.19
N VAL A 99 -5.38 -1.74 -6.46
CA VAL A 99 -4.50 -2.77 -7.02
C VAL A 99 -3.49 -2.11 -7.97
N VAL A 100 -2.22 -2.49 -7.83
CA VAL A 100 -1.05 -1.94 -8.55
C VAL A 100 -0.29 -3.04 -9.29
#